data_AF-A0A9P5YCT9-F1
#
_entry.id   AF-A0A9P5YCT9-F1
#
_cell.length_a   1.000
_cell.length_b   1.000
_cell.length_c   1.000
_cell.angle_alpha   90.00
_cell.angle_beta   90.00
_cell.angle_gamma   90.00
#
_symmetry.space_group_name_H-M   'P 1'
#
loop_
_entity.id
_entity.type
_entity.pdbx_description
1 polymer ?
#
loop_
_entity_poly.entity_id
_entity_poly.type
_entity_poly.pdbx_seq_one_letter_code
_entity_poly.pdbx_strand_id
1 'polypeptide(L)'
;MVHLTGSPSFENDIDFVVHNYGLFRQTQDLELLTLGRDLICVASTRTKEWTNVCGALLKPSPSFSIYQYGKPPIIATDEQITGQQIIREWGIPPQKDEDFTLNDLDDFASTSFTFLHIQRSPTSGADSPVATDKLKLNLDLEPLHNVVPQPHIHPSLHTTLSKSIKVLPYKRRKPIPIPPHTLPLPSPSPYARSAWVVPIRGSLPWEGCTSAVILDSSGILPYPSQQSEEPIVWTHSSLVSFWAFLLNLRTACNVGPIGLSFHTSRPLFPQGGSSYNLVPPISGSENQMVYELHTTANTRSTASPTPSRPPLSNVDYIKIYHEAPLAMYVRNALHVWAYQSDTSTDTKITHEKIRILKGARLVLVDERAKGILIS
;
A
#
# COMPACT_ATOMS: atom_id res chain seq x y z
N MET A 1 20.91 -43.96 14.53
CA MET A 1 19.77 -43.66 13.66
C MET A 1 19.15 -42.38 14.19
N VAL A 2 19.57 -41.23 13.66
CA VAL A 2 19.28 -39.90 14.22
C VAL A 2 18.16 -39.29 13.38
N HIS A 3 16.99 -39.09 14.00
CA HIS A 3 15.89 -38.33 13.39
C HIS A 3 16.15 -36.83 13.63
N LEU A 4 16.40 -36.10 12.54
CA LEU A 4 16.45 -34.64 12.54
C LEU A 4 15.01 -34.11 12.43
N THR A 5 14.52 -33.47 13.48
CA THR A 5 13.22 -32.78 13.50
C THR A 5 13.38 -31.33 13.02
N GLY A 6 12.45 -30.92 12.15
CA GLY A 6 12.51 -29.70 11.35
C GLY A 6 12.47 -28.40 12.15
N SER A 7 13.26 -27.44 11.66
CA SER A 7 13.24 -26.03 12.05
C SER A 7 11.98 -25.32 11.52
N PRO A 8 11.33 -24.43 12.30
CA PRO A 8 10.22 -23.62 11.83
C PRO A 8 10.72 -22.54 10.86
N SER A 9 10.28 -22.60 9.61
CA SER A 9 10.50 -21.55 8.62
C SER A 9 9.57 -20.37 8.89
N PHE A 10 10.15 -19.22 9.25
CA PHE A 10 9.47 -17.93 9.12
C PHE A 10 9.39 -17.59 7.62
N GLU A 11 8.33 -18.05 6.96
CA GLU A 11 7.94 -17.56 5.65
C GLU A 11 7.42 -16.13 5.81
N ASN A 12 8.34 -15.16 5.69
CA ASN A 12 7.94 -13.84 5.21
C ASN A 12 7.48 -14.06 3.77
N ASP A 13 6.16 -14.13 3.59
CA ASP A 13 5.49 -14.25 2.30
C ASP A 13 5.69 -12.94 1.51
N ILE A 14 6.93 -12.75 1.03
CA ILE A 14 7.29 -11.67 0.14
C ILE A 14 6.81 -12.12 -1.24
N ASP A 15 5.59 -11.74 -1.60
CA ASP A 15 5.11 -11.79 -2.98
C ASP A 15 6.01 -10.89 -3.84
N PHE A 16 7.10 -11.44 -4.37
CA PHE A 16 7.92 -10.73 -5.35
C PHE A 16 7.31 -10.96 -6.75
N VAL A 17 6.64 -9.94 -7.26
CA VAL A 17 6.26 -9.91 -8.67
C VAL A 17 7.51 -9.59 -9.50
N VAL A 18 8.11 -10.61 -10.12
CA VAL A 18 9.19 -10.41 -11.10
C VAL A 18 8.56 -9.84 -12.36
N HIS A 19 8.62 -8.52 -12.51
CA HIS A 19 8.30 -7.90 -13.79
C HIS A 19 9.44 -8.23 -14.78
N ASN A 20 9.19 -9.20 -15.67
CA ASN A 20 10.11 -9.48 -16.76
C ASN A 20 10.03 -8.34 -17.77
N TYR A 21 10.98 -7.39 -17.67
CA TYR A 21 11.13 -6.32 -18.64
C TYR A 21 11.93 -6.84 -19.85
N GLY A 22 11.26 -7.62 -20.69
CA GLY A 22 11.81 -7.99 -21.99
C GLY A 22 12.07 -6.73 -22.82
N LEU A 23 13.34 -6.47 -23.14
CA LEU A 23 13.72 -5.62 -24.25
C LEU A 23 13.16 -6.27 -25.51
N PHE A 24 11.98 -5.84 -25.98
CA PHE A 24 11.49 -6.22 -27.31
C PHE A 24 12.37 -5.52 -28.36
N ARG A 25 13.59 -6.04 -28.56
CA ARG A 25 14.23 -5.95 -29.86
C ARG A 25 13.62 -7.06 -30.70
N GLN A 26 12.97 -6.70 -31.79
CA GLN A 26 12.45 -7.62 -32.79
C GLN A 26 13.60 -8.20 -33.64
N THR A 27 14.66 -8.68 -32.99
CA THR A 27 15.82 -9.31 -33.63
C THR A 27 16.15 -10.59 -32.86
N GLN A 28 15.66 -11.70 -33.40
CA GLN A 28 16.29 -13.03 -33.50
C GLN A 28 16.99 -13.71 -32.32
N ASP A 29 16.89 -13.26 -31.08
CA ASP A 29 17.52 -13.99 -29.97
C ASP A 29 16.61 -15.08 -29.37
N LEU A 30 16.07 -15.94 -30.25
CA LEU A 30 15.43 -17.19 -29.85
C LEU A 30 16.42 -18.05 -29.03
N GLU A 31 17.71 -17.99 -29.37
CA GLU A 31 18.77 -18.65 -28.61
C GLU A 31 18.91 -18.09 -27.20
N LEU A 32 18.86 -16.77 -27.00
CA LEU A 32 19.03 -16.16 -25.68
C LEU A 32 17.81 -16.41 -24.79
N LEU A 33 16.60 -16.46 -25.36
CA LEU A 33 15.38 -16.85 -24.65
C LEU A 33 15.38 -18.35 -24.30
N THR A 34 15.89 -19.20 -25.19
CA THR A 34 16.05 -20.64 -24.92
C THR A 34 17.09 -20.85 -23.81
N LEU A 35 18.23 -20.17 -23.88
CA LEU A 35 19.27 -20.19 -22.84
C LEU A 35 18.73 -19.72 -21.49
N GLY A 36 17.96 -18.61 -21.46
CA GLY A 36 17.35 -18.10 -20.23
C GLY A 36 16.33 -19.08 -19.63
N ARG A 37 15.50 -19.71 -20.48
CA ARG A 37 14.55 -20.76 -20.06
C ARG A 37 15.28 -21.97 -19.49
N ASP A 38 16.33 -22.44 -20.16
CA ASP A 38 17.11 -23.59 -19.71
C ASP A 38 17.80 -23.31 -18.37
N LEU A 39 18.31 -22.09 -18.18
CA LEU A 39 18.95 -21.68 -16.93
C LEU A 39 17.96 -21.64 -15.76
N ILE A 40 16.73 -21.14 -16.00
CA ILE A 40 15.65 -21.19 -15.01
C ILE A 40 15.25 -22.62 -14.72
N CYS A 41 15.08 -23.47 -15.74
CA CYS A 41 14.77 -24.89 -15.56
C CYS A 41 15.87 -25.61 -14.75
N VAL A 42 17.15 -25.35 -15.02
CA VAL A 42 18.27 -25.93 -14.25
C VAL A 42 18.25 -25.44 -12.79
N ALA A 43 17.95 -24.17 -12.56
CA ALA A 43 17.84 -23.61 -11.21
C ALA A 43 16.61 -24.12 -10.43
N SER A 44 15.53 -24.48 -11.12
CA SER A 44 14.28 -24.94 -10.52
C SER A 44 14.11 -26.47 -10.45
N THR A 45 14.90 -27.24 -11.21
CA THR A 45 14.84 -28.72 -11.21
C THR A 45 15.85 -29.40 -10.30
N ARG A 46 16.76 -28.66 -9.64
CA ARG A 46 17.71 -29.26 -8.69
C ARG A 46 17.25 -29.09 -7.25
N THR A 47 17.27 -30.22 -6.56
CA THR A 47 17.22 -30.48 -5.12
C THR A 47 17.67 -29.30 -4.23
N LYS A 48 17.06 -29.19 -3.04
CA LYS A 48 17.23 -28.19 -1.96
C LYS A 48 18.67 -28.01 -1.40
N GLU A 49 19.71 -28.21 -2.19
CA GLU A 49 21.09 -28.00 -1.79
C GLU A 49 21.70 -26.91 -2.68
N TRP A 50 22.12 -25.82 -2.04
CA TRP A 50 22.86 -24.74 -2.68
C TRP A 50 24.22 -25.27 -3.14
N THR A 51 24.36 -25.61 -4.42
CA THR A 51 25.70 -25.79 -5.01
C THR A 51 26.21 -24.47 -5.54
N ASN A 52 27.38 -24.04 -5.04
CA ASN A 52 28.12 -22.93 -5.62
C ASN A 52 28.26 -23.15 -7.12
N VAL A 53 27.88 -22.15 -7.90
CA VAL A 53 28.14 -22.12 -9.34
C VAL A 53 29.66 -22.22 -9.49
N CYS A 54 30.16 -23.36 -9.98
CA CYS A 54 31.55 -23.47 -10.42
C CYS A 54 31.76 -22.39 -11.47
N GLY A 55 32.41 -21.30 -11.07
CA GLY A 55 32.76 -20.22 -11.95
C GLY A 55 33.57 -20.80 -13.10
N ALA A 56 32.99 -20.82 -14.30
CA ALA A 56 33.77 -20.90 -15.51
C ALA A 56 34.79 -19.77 -15.43
N LEU A 57 36.07 -20.14 -15.50
CA LEU A 57 37.25 -19.30 -15.36
C LEU A 57 37.19 -18.08 -16.30
N LEU A 58 36.48 -17.04 -15.89
CA LEU A 58 36.64 -15.70 -16.43
C LEU A 58 37.71 -15.02 -15.59
N LYS A 59 38.78 -14.61 -16.27
CA LYS A 59 39.97 -13.99 -15.70
C LYS A 59 39.60 -12.90 -14.68
N PRO A 60 40.25 -12.86 -13.50
CA PRO A 60 39.90 -11.93 -12.45
C PRO A 60 40.16 -10.49 -12.90
N SER A 61 39.09 -9.69 -12.95
CA SER A 61 39.15 -8.23 -12.90
C SER A 61 39.22 -7.80 -11.43
N PRO A 62 40.01 -6.79 -11.05
CA PRO A 62 40.26 -6.49 -9.66
C PRO A 62 39.06 -5.80 -8.98
N SER A 63 38.82 -6.25 -7.74
CA SER A 63 38.05 -5.62 -6.66
C SER A 63 36.57 -5.31 -6.89
N PHE A 64 35.72 -6.29 -6.58
CA PHE A 64 34.44 -6.01 -5.94
C PHE A 64 34.45 -6.62 -4.54
N SER A 65 34.40 -5.77 -3.51
CA SER A 65 34.21 -6.19 -2.12
C SER A 65 32.86 -6.88 -1.99
N ILE A 66 32.88 -8.19 -1.81
CA ILE A 66 31.73 -8.97 -1.41
C ILE A 66 31.54 -8.71 0.08
N TYR A 67 30.43 -8.09 0.46
CA TYR A 67 30.08 -7.88 1.86
C TYR A 67 29.76 -9.23 2.50
N GLN A 68 30.65 -9.72 3.35
CA GLN A 68 30.39 -10.83 4.26
C GLN A 68 29.61 -10.29 5.46
N TYR A 69 28.45 -10.86 5.77
CA TYR A 69 27.73 -10.53 7.00
C TYR A 69 28.61 -10.87 8.21
N GLY A 70 29.04 -9.83 8.93
CA GLY A 70 29.66 -9.97 10.24
C GLY A 70 28.69 -10.64 11.22
N LYS A 71 29.25 -11.37 12.19
CA LYS A 71 28.56 -12.15 13.23
C LYS A 71 27.30 -11.43 13.74
N PRO A 72 26.18 -12.15 14.01
CA PRO A 72 24.96 -11.55 14.54
C PRO A 72 25.25 -10.80 15.84
N PRO A 73 24.52 -9.69 16.12
CA PRO A 73 24.73 -8.89 17.32
C PRO A 73 24.47 -9.75 18.56
N ILE A 74 25.46 -9.78 19.45
CA ILE A 74 25.32 -10.35 20.79
C ILE A 74 24.50 -9.35 21.59
N ILE A 75 23.27 -9.72 21.94
CA ILE A 75 22.45 -8.93 22.85
C ILE A 75 23.05 -9.13 24.24
N ALA A 76 23.70 -8.11 24.78
CA ALA A 76 24.05 -8.07 26.18
C ALA A 76 22.75 -7.94 26.98
N THR A 77 22.27 -9.04 27.54
CA THR A 77 21.28 -9.01 28.62
C THR A 77 21.99 -8.51 29.86
N ASP A 78 21.74 -7.26 30.24
CA ASP A 78 22.10 -6.75 31.56
C ASP A 78 21.39 -7.62 32.61
N GLU A 79 22.20 -8.33 33.38
CA GLU A 79 21.82 -9.03 34.60
C GLU A 79 21.31 -7.99 35.62
N GLN A 80 19.99 -7.76 35.70
CA GLN A 80 19.29 -7.30 36.93
C GLN A 80 17.77 -7.20 36.74
N ILE A 81 17.12 -8.33 36.45
CA ILE A 81 15.74 -8.55 36.91
C ILE A 81 15.81 -9.79 37.80
N THR A 82 15.88 -9.56 39.11
CA THR A 82 15.94 -10.55 40.21
C THR A 82 14.63 -11.32 40.38
N GLY A 83 14.10 -11.82 39.27
CA GLY A 83 12.88 -12.59 39.17
C GLY A 83 12.72 -13.12 37.76
N GLN A 84 13.82 -13.57 37.13
CA GLN A 84 13.77 -14.31 35.88
C GLN A 84 12.86 -15.53 36.10
N GLN A 85 11.61 -15.43 35.70
CA GLN A 85 10.83 -16.58 35.30
C GLN A 85 11.65 -17.24 34.20
N ILE A 86 12.33 -18.32 34.55
CA ILE A 86 13.01 -19.18 33.59
C ILE A 86 11.92 -19.63 32.63
N ILE A 87 11.89 -19.05 31.45
CA ILE A 87 10.97 -19.47 30.39
C ILE A 87 11.33 -20.92 30.11
N ARG A 88 10.45 -21.83 30.52
CA ARG A 88 10.67 -23.27 30.37
C ARG A 88 10.67 -23.63 28.88
N GLU A 89 11.41 -24.69 28.56
CA GLU A 89 11.46 -25.22 27.21
C GLU A 89 10.09 -25.77 26.79
N TRP A 90 9.70 -25.49 25.55
CA TRP A 90 8.44 -25.96 24.98
C TRP A 90 8.37 -27.49 24.99
N GLY A 91 7.22 -28.04 25.41
CA GLY A 91 6.98 -29.49 25.45
C GLY A 91 7.21 -30.12 26.83
N ILE A 92 7.70 -29.37 27.82
CA ILE A 92 7.63 -29.78 29.22
C ILE A 92 6.18 -29.59 29.70
N PRO A 93 5.54 -30.62 30.30
CA PRO A 93 4.20 -30.47 30.84
C PRO A 93 4.15 -29.39 31.93
N PRO A 94 3.07 -28.59 32.00
CA PRO A 94 2.96 -27.49 32.95
C PRO A 94 3.07 -27.99 34.39
N GLN A 95 3.71 -27.20 35.24
CA GLN A 95 3.73 -27.47 36.68
C GLN A 95 2.46 -26.94 37.34
N LYS A 96 2.14 -27.46 38.53
CA LYS A 96 0.89 -27.13 39.26
C LYS A 96 0.74 -25.65 39.62
N ASP A 97 1.82 -24.88 39.58
CA ASP A 97 1.85 -23.43 39.78
C ASP A 97 1.57 -22.62 38.50
N GLU A 98 1.54 -23.28 37.33
CA GLU A 98 1.20 -22.71 36.03
C GLU A 98 -0.26 -23.04 35.61
N ASP A 99 -0.95 -23.88 36.39
CA ASP A 99 -2.36 -24.22 36.18
C ASP A 99 -3.27 -23.14 36.81
N PHE A 100 -3.65 -22.14 36.02
CA PHE A 100 -4.63 -21.13 36.42
C PHE A 100 -6.05 -21.60 36.11
N THR A 101 -6.94 -21.59 37.11
CA THR A 101 -8.38 -21.76 36.89
C THR A 101 -9.03 -20.43 36.55
N LEU A 102 -10.22 -20.44 35.92
CA LEU A 102 -10.96 -19.22 35.60
C LEU A 102 -11.26 -18.33 36.83
N ASN A 103 -11.24 -18.91 38.03
CA ASN A 103 -11.45 -18.18 39.29
C ASN A 103 -10.16 -17.51 39.82
N ASP A 104 -8.99 -17.89 39.30
CA ASP A 104 -7.69 -17.31 39.67
C ASP A 104 -7.34 -16.08 38.81
N LEU A 105 -8.16 -15.81 37.79
CA LEU A 105 -8.04 -14.65 36.91
C LEU A 105 -8.90 -13.51 37.46
N ASP A 106 -8.31 -12.32 37.63
CA ASP A 106 -9.06 -11.13 38.01
C ASP A 106 -10.15 -10.82 36.96
N ASP A 107 -11.38 -10.58 37.42
CA ASP A 107 -12.49 -10.15 36.58
C ASP A 107 -12.10 -8.89 35.80
N PHE A 108 -12.36 -8.88 34.49
CA PHE A 108 -12.02 -7.78 33.62
C PHE A 108 -12.63 -6.47 34.14
N ALA A 109 -11.78 -5.56 34.62
CA ALA A 109 -12.19 -4.23 35.02
C ALA A 109 -12.74 -3.48 33.79
N SER A 110 -14.07 -3.42 33.68
CA SER A 110 -14.80 -2.63 32.70
C SER A 110 -14.49 -1.15 32.92
N THR A 111 -13.58 -0.59 32.12
CA THR A 111 -13.34 0.86 32.10
C THR A 111 -14.40 1.52 31.23
N SER A 112 -15.43 2.07 31.86
CA SER A 112 -16.42 2.94 31.23
C SER A 112 -15.71 4.12 30.54
N PHE A 113 -15.77 4.16 29.21
CA PHE A 113 -15.14 5.20 28.37
C PHE A 113 -15.98 6.47 28.25
N THR A 114 -16.96 6.69 29.13
CA THR A 114 -17.78 7.91 29.14
C THR A 114 -16.95 9.20 29.29
N PHE A 115 -15.77 9.12 29.90
CA PHE A 115 -14.90 10.30 30.07
C PHE A 115 -14.19 10.77 28.77
N LEU A 116 -14.13 9.95 27.72
CA LEU A 116 -13.58 10.36 26.42
C LEU A 116 -14.59 11.12 25.55
N HIS A 117 -15.88 11.09 25.92
CA HIS A 117 -16.94 11.89 25.32
C HIS A 117 -17.12 13.26 25.96
N ILE A 118 -16.12 13.77 26.70
CA ILE A 118 -16.05 15.20 27.03
C ILE A 118 -15.69 15.94 25.73
N GLN A 119 -16.68 16.05 24.85
CA GLN A 119 -16.77 17.10 23.87
C GLN A 119 -16.46 18.40 24.61
N ARG A 120 -15.48 19.13 24.10
CA ARG A 120 -15.39 20.56 24.36
C ARG A 120 -16.72 21.16 23.92
N SER A 121 -17.65 21.29 24.86
CA SER A 121 -18.84 22.09 24.72
C SER A 121 -18.38 23.47 24.25
N PRO A 122 -18.73 23.91 23.03
CA PRO A 122 -18.55 25.29 22.68
C PRO A 122 -19.33 26.09 23.71
N THR A 123 -18.62 26.98 24.41
CA THR A 123 -19.22 28.00 25.27
C THR A 123 -20.28 28.75 24.48
N SER A 124 -21.53 28.32 24.67
CA SER A 124 -22.74 29.15 24.79
C SER A 124 -22.64 30.51 24.08
N GLY A 125 -22.93 30.51 22.77
CA GLY A 125 -23.45 31.67 22.05
C GLY A 125 -24.65 31.17 21.27
N ALA A 126 -25.85 31.48 21.77
CA ALA A 126 -27.12 30.97 21.27
C ALA A 126 -27.40 31.47 19.84
N ASP A 127 -27.33 30.57 18.87
CA ASP A 127 -28.08 30.59 17.62
C ASP A 127 -28.11 29.15 17.09
N SER A 128 -29.31 28.55 17.03
CA SER A 128 -29.52 27.15 16.64
C SER A 128 -28.96 26.86 15.24
N PRO A 129 -27.94 25.99 15.09
CA PRO A 129 -27.54 25.52 13.78
C PRO A 129 -28.58 24.54 13.26
N VAL A 130 -29.16 24.86 12.11
CA VAL A 130 -30.00 23.95 11.31
C VAL A 130 -29.19 22.67 11.08
N ALA A 131 -29.70 21.55 11.60
CA ALA A 131 -29.10 20.23 11.38
C ALA A 131 -29.13 19.94 9.88
N THR A 132 -27.97 20.02 9.21
CA THR A 132 -27.85 19.56 7.85
C THR A 132 -27.73 18.04 7.87
N ASP A 133 -28.71 17.37 7.27
CA ASP A 133 -28.71 15.91 7.12
C ASP A 133 -27.42 15.49 6.42
N LYS A 134 -26.53 14.82 7.15
CA LYS A 134 -25.31 14.25 6.61
C LYS A 134 -25.71 13.11 5.66
N LEU A 135 -25.63 13.36 4.36
CA LEU A 135 -25.86 12.34 3.33
C LEU A 135 -25.00 11.11 3.63
N LYS A 136 -25.66 9.97 3.87
CA LYS A 136 -25.01 8.69 4.08
C LYS A 136 -24.41 8.23 2.76
N LEU A 137 -23.07 8.25 2.67
CA LEU A 137 -22.35 7.76 1.51
C LEU A 137 -22.31 6.22 1.56
N ASN A 138 -22.88 5.57 0.55
CA ASN A 138 -22.76 4.12 0.37
C ASN A 138 -21.41 3.80 -0.28
N LEU A 139 -20.55 3.12 0.47
CA LEU A 139 -19.24 2.67 0.00
C LEU A 139 -19.39 1.39 -0.80
N ASP A 140 -18.69 1.31 -1.92
CA ASP A 140 -18.61 0.10 -2.71
C ASP A 140 -17.49 -0.83 -2.21
N LEU A 141 -17.90 -2.04 -1.82
CA LEU A 141 -17.05 -3.10 -1.30
C LEU A 141 -16.81 -4.21 -2.32
N GLU A 142 -17.39 -4.10 -3.52
CA GLU A 142 -17.26 -5.11 -4.56
C GLU A 142 -15.82 -5.22 -5.06
N PRO A 143 -15.43 -6.39 -5.60
CA PRO A 143 -14.12 -6.56 -6.22
C PRO A 143 -13.94 -5.67 -7.46
N LEU A 144 -12.91 -4.82 -7.45
CA LEU A 144 -12.66 -3.83 -8.51
C LEU A 144 -12.03 -4.41 -9.80
N HIS A 145 -11.75 -5.72 -9.85
CA HIS A 145 -11.10 -6.35 -11.00
C HIS A 145 -11.95 -6.32 -12.27
N ASN A 146 -13.29 -6.20 -12.13
CA ASN A 146 -14.21 -6.06 -13.26
C ASN A 146 -14.45 -4.60 -13.69
N VAL A 147 -14.13 -3.64 -12.82
CA VAL A 147 -14.32 -2.21 -13.08
C VAL A 147 -13.21 -1.69 -13.99
N VAL A 148 -11.96 -2.03 -13.68
CA VAL A 148 -10.80 -1.59 -14.48
C VAL A 148 -10.64 -2.51 -15.69
N PRO A 149 -10.64 -1.97 -16.94
CA PRO A 149 -10.47 -2.78 -18.15
C PRO A 149 -9.16 -3.58 -18.16
N GLN A 150 -9.24 -4.84 -18.58
CA GLN A 150 -8.07 -5.69 -18.79
C GLN A 150 -7.31 -5.32 -20.08
N PRO A 151 -5.99 -5.57 -20.14
CA PRO A 151 -5.15 -6.16 -19.10
C PRO A 151 -4.81 -5.19 -17.96
N HIS A 152 -4.66 -5.68 -16.73
CA HIS A 152 -4.33 -4.83 -15.57
C HIS A 152 -2.86 -4.45 -15.49
N ILE A 153 -1.99 -5.06 -16.31
CA ILE A 153 -0.56 -4.78 -16.35
C ILE A 153 -0.17 -4.37 -17.77
N HIS A 154 0.42 -3.19 -17.90
CA HIS A 154 1.00 -2.67 -19.12
C HIS A 154 2.48 -2.35 -18.90
N PRO A 155 3.42 -3.14 -19.45
CA PRO A 155 4.85 -2.87 -19.28
C PRO A 155 5.25 -1.53 -19.89
N SER A 156 6.33 -0.93 -19.41
CA SER A 156 6.88 0.30 -19.99
C SER A 156 7.27 0.09 -21.45
N LEU A 157 6.88 1.01 -22.34
CA LEU A 157 7.33 0.97 -23.73
C LEU A 157 8.81 1.30 -23.78
N HIS A 158 9.60 0.49 -24.49
CA HIS A 158 10.98 0.84 -24.79
C HIS A 158 10.96 2.00 -25.78
N THR A 159 11.52 3.15 -25.41
CA THR A 159 11.77 4.26 -26.33
C THR A 159 13.26 4.45 -26.47
N THR A 160 13.76 4.45 -27.71
CA THR A 160 15.14 4.84 -28.02
C THR A 160 15.27 6.36 -28.18
N LEU A 161 14.15 7.04 -28.42
CA LEU A 161 14.10 8.48 -28.62
C LEU A 161 13.74 9.19 -27.32
N SER A 162 14.72 9.88 -26.77
CA SER A 162 14.50 10.90 -25.74
C SER A 162 13.81 12.10 -26.38
N LYS A 163 12.48 12.17 -26.23
CA LYS A 163 11.73 13.38 -26.59
C LYS A 163 12.01 14.45 -25.55
N SER A 164 12.26 15.69 -25.99
CA SER A 164 12.38 16.80 -25.05
C SER A 164 11.06 16.98 -24.28
N ILE A 165 11.14 16.87 -22.96
CA ILE A 165 9.98 16.95 -22.08
C ILE A 165 9.56 18.41 -21.97
N LYS A 166 8.39 18.74 -22.52
CA LYS A 166 7.81 20.10 -22.48
C LYS A 166 7.00 20.38 -21.21
N VAL A 167 6.70 19.34 -20.42
CA VAL A 167 5.89 19.45 -19.22
C VAL A 167 6.75 20.01 -18.09
N LEU A 168 6.20 20.87 -17.23
CA LEU A 168 6.90 21.33 -16.04
C LEU A 168 6.85 20.27 -14.93
N PRO A 169 7.91 20.12 -14.11
CA PRO A 169 7.87 19.24 -12.96
C PRO A 169 6.92 19.78 -11.89
N TYR A 170 6.32 18.89 -11.10
CA TYR A 170 5.43 19.23 -10.01
C TYR A 170 6.18 20.01 -8.91
N LYS A 171 5.66 21.19 -8.53
CA LYS A 171 6.25 22.08 -7.51
C LYS A 171 5.25 22.59 -6.47
N ARG A 172 4.00 22.10 -6.48
CA ARG A 172 2.91 22.70 -5.69
C ARG A 172 2.99 22.36 -4.20
N ARG A 173 3.62 21.24 -3.84
CA ARG A 173 3.80 20.80 -2.46
C ARG A 173 5.26 20.43 -2.23
N LYS A 174 5.78 20.78 -1.06
CA LYS A 174 7.11 20.35 -0.62
C LYS A 174 7.06 18.83 -0.38
N PRO A 175 7.92 18.03 -1.04
CA PRO A 175 7.97 16.60 -0.78
C PRO A 175 8.34 16.30 0.68
N ILE A 176 7.81 15.22 1.21
CA ILE A 176 8.11 14.72 2.55
C ILE A 176 8.90 13.42 2.38
N PRO A 177 10.20 13.39 2.69
CA PRO A 177 11.00 12.19 2.51
C PRO A 177 10.54 11.09 3.48
N ILE A 178 10.58 9.85 3.03
CA ILE A 178 10.29 8.67 3.85
C ILE A 178 11.64 8.08 4.30
N PRO A 179 11.83 7.79 5.61
CA PRO A 179 13.06 7.16 6.08
C PRO A 179 13.39 5.87 5.32
N PRO A 180 14.67 5.61 4.99
CA PRO A 180 15.87 6.33 5.44
C PRO A 180 16.26 7.54 4.57
N HIS A 181 15.43 7.93 3.60
CA HIS A 181 15.77 9.01 2.68
C HIS A 181 15.69 10.39 3.35
N THR A 182 16.52 11.33 2.88
CA THR A 182 16.54 12.73 3.32
C THR A 182 16.51 13.66 2.10
N LEU A 183 16.21 14.95 2.31
CA LEU A 183 16.23 15.96 1.25
C LEU A 183 17.51 16.81 1.33
N PRO A 184 18.12 17.20 0.18
CA PRO A 184 17.73 16.85 -1.18
C PRO A 184 18.01 15.36 -1.48
N LEU A 185 17.14 14.73 -2.29
CA LEU A 185 17.40 13.37 -2.75
C LEU A 185 18.66 13.35 -3.63
N PRO A 186 19.48 12.29 -3.57
CA PRO A 186 20.59 12.13 -4.49
C PRO A 186 20.06 12.10 -5.93
N SER A 187 20.83 12.66 -6.86
CA SER A 187 20.50 12.60 -8.29
C SER A 187 20.30 11.14 -8.68
N PRO A 188 19.10 10.75 -9.15
CA PRO A 188 18.83 9.36 -9.48
C PRO A 188 19.71 8.93 -10.65
N SER A 189 20.12 7.66 -10.65
CA SER A 189 20.72 7.05 -11.83
C SER A 189 19.78 7.20 -13.03
N PRO A 190 20.28 7.45 -14.26
CA PRO A 190 19.44 7.53 -15.45
C PRO A 190 18.66 6.23 -15.70
N TYR A 191 19.11 5.10 -15.14
CA TYR A 191 18.46 3.80 -15.24
C TYR A 191 17.63 3.44 -14.01
N ALA A 192 17.67 4.25 -12.95
CA ALA A 192 16.87 4.01 -11.76
C ALA A 192 15.38 4.12 -12.11
N ARG A 193 14.59 3.18 -11.58
CA ARG A 193 13.15 3.18 -11.75
C ARG A 193 12.47 3.44 -10.42
N SER A 194 11.33 4.11 -10.53
CA SER A 194 10.47 4.40 -9.40
C SER A 194 9.02 4.32 -9.85
N ALA A 195 8.09 4.33 -8.91
CA ALA A 195 6.69 4.37 -9.24
C ALA A 195 5.91 5.27 -8.30
N TRP A 196 4.94 5.99 -8.86
CA TRP A 196 3.87 6.59 -8.05
C TRP A 196 2.82 5.54 -7.73
N VAL A 197 2.36 5.52 -6.48
CA VAL A 197 1.23 4.70 -6.03
C VAL A 197 0.03 5.59 -5.80
N VAL A 198 -1.04 5.35 -6.54
CA VAL A 198 -2.33 6.05 -6.42
C VAL A 198 -3.31 5.11 -5.73
N PRO A 199 -3.77 5.42 -4.50
CA PRO A 199 -4.76 4.60 -3.82
C PRO A 199 -6.13 4.74 -4.49
N ILE A 200 -6.79 3.61 -4.70
CA ILE A 200 -8.16 3.51 -5.22
C ILE A 200 -9.14 3.22 -4.09
N ARG A 201 -8.79 2.30 -3.19
CA ARG A 201 -9.57 1.99 -2.00
C ARG A 201 -8.64 1.58 -0.86
N GLY A 202 -8.81 2.20 0.32
CA GLY A 202 -8.00 1.97 1.51
C GLY A 202 -6.96 3.05 1.79
N SER A 203 -6.05 2.77 2.73
CA SER A 203 -5.00 3.69 3.17
C SER A 203 -3.63 3.08 2.99
N LEU A 204 -2.72 3.79 2.33
CA LEU A 204 -1.35 3.32 2.11
C LEU A 204 -0.55 3.24 3.42
N PRO A 205 0.45 2.34 3.53
CA PRO A 205 1.24 2.14 4.76
C PRO A 205 2.19 3.30 5.11
N TRP A 206 2.25 4.35 4.30
CA TRP A 206 3.12 5.50 4.56
C TRP A 206 2.32 6.65 5.17
N GLU A 207 2.78 7.11 6.32
CA GLU A 207 2.12 8.16 7.09
C GLU A 207 2.03 9.47 6.31
N GLY A 208 0.84 10.03 6.27
CA GLY A 208 0.54 11.24 5.52
C GLY A 208 0.20 10.99 4.05
N CYS A 209 0.10 9.74 3.58
CA CYS A 209 -0.60 9.48 2.32
C CYS A 209 -2.09 9.76 2.47
N THR A 210 -2.73 10.27 1.40
CA THR A 210 -4.18 10.42 1.37
C THR A 210 -4.82 9.05 1.15
N SER A 211 -5.83 8.70 1.94
CA SER A 211 -6.62 7.48 1.75
C SER A 211 -7.56 7.61 0.55
N ALA A 212 -8.18 6.51 0.12
CA ALA A 212 -9.14 6.53 -0.96
C ALA A 212 -10.36 5.65 -0.63
N VAL A 213 -11.50 6.05 -1.16
CA VAL A 213 -12.78 5.32 -1.05
C VAL A 213 -13.46 5.31 -2.41
N ILE A 214 -14.32 4.32 -2.62
CA ILE A 214 -15.12 4.20 -3.84
C ILE A 214 -16.60 4.17 -3.46
N LEU A 215 -17.41 4.91 -4.21
CA LEU A 215 -18.85 5.02 -3.99
C LEU A 215 -19.60 4.07 -4.92
N ASP A 216 -20.62 3.41 -4.37
CA ASP A 216 -21.49 2.43 -5.03
C ASP A 216 -22.48 3.07 -6.02
N SER A 217 -22.82 4.34 -5.82
CA SER A 217 -24.04 4.90 -6.39
C SER A 217 -23.86 5.68 -7.70
N SER A 218 -24.70 5.33 -8.68
CA SER A 218 -24.99 6.11 -9.88
C SER A 218 -25.65 7.44 -9.50
N GLY A 219 -24.93 8.55 -9.66
CA GLY A 219 -25.47 9.90 -9.51
C GLY A 219 -24.71 10.82 -8.56
N ILE A 220 -23.83 10.27 -7.70
CA ILE A 220 -22.94 11.09 -6.88
C ILE A 220 -21.68 11.37 -7.70
N LEU A 221 -21.37 12.66 -7.88
CA LEU A 221 -20.11 13.06 -8.50
C LEU A 221 -18.97 12.91 -7.49
N PRO A 222 -17.80 12.44 -7.93
CA PRO A 222 -16.62 12.52 -7.07
C PRO A 222 -16.35 13.99 -6.76
N TYR A 223 -15.93 14.30 -5.54
CA TYR A 223 -15.55 15.66 -5.17
C TYR A 223 -14.04 15.71 -4.90
N PRO A 224 -13.36 16.81 -5.25
CA PRO A 224 -11.95 16.96 -4.94
C PRO A 224 -11.78 17.11 -3.43
N SER A 225 -10.79 16.42 -2.85
CA SER A 225 -10.39 16.65 -1.47
C SER A 225 -10.02 18.12 -1.29
N GLN A 226 -10.83 18.89 -0.55
CA GLN A 226 -10.56 20.30 -0.30
C GLN A 226 -9.49 20.48 0.77
N GLN A 227 -9.41 19.51 1.68
CA GLN A 227 -8.45 19.46 2.78
C GLN A 227 -7.49 18.27 2.63
N SER A 228 -6.31 18.37 3.23
CA SER A 228 -5.28 17.32 3.09
C SER A 228 -5.62 15.98 3.74
N GLU A 229 -6.68 15.94 4.55
CA GLU A 229 -7.10 14.77 5.32
C GLU A 229 -8.32 14.07 4.71
N GLU A 230 -9.01 14.70 3.76
CA GLU A 230 -10.16 14.09 3.10
C GLU A 230 -9.70 12.96 2.17
N PRO A 231 -10.38 11.80 2.17
CA PRO A 231 -10.06 10.71 1.26
C PRO A 231 -10.27 11.13 -0.19
N ILE A 232 -9.56 10.48 -1.10
CA ILE A 232 -9.86 10.55 -2.53
C ILE A 232 -11.16 9.77 -2.75
N VAL A 233 -12.18 10.43 -3.27
CA VAL A 233 -13.47 9.80 -3.54
C VAL A 233 -13.56 9.42 -5.01
N TRP A 234 -13.63 8.12 -5.26
CA TRP A 234 -13.78 7.53 -6.58
C TRP A 234 -15.22 7.07 -6.84
N THR A 235 -15.54 6.98 -8.12
CA THR A 235 -16.70 6.27 -8.66
C THR A 235 -16.20 5.29 -9.72
N HIS A 236 -17.00 4.29 -10.09
CA HIS A 236 -16.63 3.39 -11.20
C HIS A 236 -16.29 4.14 -12.49
N SER A 237 -17.12 5.10 -12.88
CA SER A 237 -16.90 5.87 -14.12
C SER A 237 -15.62 6.71 -14.07
N SER A 238 -15.32 7.34 -12.92
CA SER A 238 -14.09 8.12 -12.77
C SER A 238 -12.84 7.26 -12.71
N LEU A 239 -12.90 6.07 -12.10
CA LEU A 239 -11.81 5.11 -12.09
C LEU A 239 -11.50 4.58 -13.50
N VAL A 240 -12.52 4.22 -14.28
CA VAL A 240 -12.37 3.81 -15.68
C VAL A 240 -11.78 4.94 -16.53
N SER A 241 -12.30 6.16 -16.37
CA SER A 241 -11.79 7.35 -17.07
C SER A 241 -10.33 7.64 -16.71
N PHE A 242 -9.96 7.48 -15.43
CA PHE A 242 -8.59 7.64 -14.96
C PHE A 242 -7.66 6.58 -15.58
N TRP A 243 -8.08 5.32 -15.62
CA TRP A 243 -7.32 4.26 -16.28
C TRP A 243 -7.09 4.55 -17.76
N ALA A 244 -8.14 4.97 -18.49
CA ALA A 244 -8.02 5.38 -19.89
C ALA A 244 -7.05 6.56 -20.07
N PHE A 245 -7.08 7.54 -19.17
CA PHE A 245 -6.10 8.63 -19.16
C PHE A 245 -4.66 8.12 -19.00
N LEU A 246 -4.42 7.18 -18.07
CA LEU A 246 -3.08 6.62 -17.88
C LEU A 246 -2.59 5.86 -19.12
N LEU A 247 -3.47 5.12 -19.79
CA LEU A 247 -3.17 4.46 -21.06
C LEU A 247 -2.78 5.47 -22.14
N ASN A 248 -3.53 6.58 -22.25
CA ASN A 248 -3.22 7.67 -23.18
C ASN A 248 -1.90 8.39 -22.82
N LEU A 249 -1.63 8.59 -21.53
CA LEU A 249 -0.37 9.17 -21.06
C LEU A 249 0.82 8.28 -21.44
N ARG A 250 0.65 6.95 -21.33
CA ARG A 250 1.65 5.95 -21.75
C ARG A 250 1.88 5.97 -23.26
N THR A 251 0.83 6.00 -24.09
CA THR A 251 1.00 5.97 -25.57
C THR A 251 1.57 7.27 -26.12
N ALA A 252 1.26 8.42 -25.50
CA ALA A 252 1.79 9.71 -25.93
C ALA A 252 3.32 9.83 -25.71
N CYS A 253 3.88 9.14 -24.72
CA CYS A 253 5.31 9.18 -24.36
C CYS A 253 5.87 10.60 -24.11
N ASN A 254 5.02 11.54 -23.67
CA ASN A 254 5.43 12.94 -23.44
C ASN A 254 6.20 13.14 -22.12
N VAL A 255 6.09 12.19 -21.19
CA VAL A 255 6.78 12.18 -19.89
C VAL A 255 7.69 10.95 -19.76
N GLY A 256 8.15 10.43 -20.90
CA GLY A 256 8.99 9.24 -21.00
C GLY A 256 8.23 7.90 -20.94
N PRO A 257 8.96 6.78 -20.89
CA PRO A 257 8.41 5.44 -20.75
C PRO A 257 7.60 5.28 -19.46
N ILE A 258 6.32 4.93 -19.58
CA ILE A 258 5.46 4.62 -18.45
C ILE A 258 5.01 3.16 -18.50
N GLY A 259 5.17 2.45 -17.39
CA GLY A 259 4.50 1.17 -17.13
C GLY A 259 3.34 1.37 -16.16
N LEU A 260 2.30 0.55 -16.26
CA LEU A 260 1.10 0.63 -15.42
C LEU A 260 0.81 -0.75 -14.85
N SER A 261 0.36 -0.79 -13.60
CA SER A 261 -0.24 -1.99 -13.02
C SER A 261 -1.34 -1.64 -12.05
N PHE A 262 -2.50 -2.27 -12.17
CA PHE A 262 -3.58 -2.21 -11.19
C PHE A 262 -3.48 -3.41 -10.25
N HIS A 263 -3.53 -3.15 -8.95
CA HIS A 263 -3.43 -4.14 -7.88
C HIS A 263 -4.73 -4.08 -7.08
N THR A 264 -5.38 -5.24 -6.95
CA THR A 264 -6.54 -5.39 -6.09
C THR A 264 -6.11 -6.03 -4.78
N SER A 265 -6.64 -5.50 -3.68
CA SER A 265 -6.57 -6.13 -2.38
C SER A 265 -7.21 -7.51 -2.49
N ARG A 266 -6.58 -8.51 -1.87
CA ARG A 266 -7.20 -9.82 -1.77
C ARG A 266 -8.48 -9.61 -0.96
N PRO A 267 -9.66 -9.99 -1.48
CA PRO A 267 -10.85 -9.94 -0.65
C PRO A 267 -10.52 -10.72 0.61
N LEU A 268 -10.67 -10.06 1.76
CA LEU A 268 -10.77 -10.76 3.02
C LEU A 268 -12.07 -11.54 2.91
N PHE A 269 -12.03 -12.67 2.21
CA PHE A 269 -13.08 -13.66 2.33
C PHE A 269 -13.27 -13.83 3.83
N PRO A 270 -14.49 -13.71 4.35
CA PRO A 270 -14.74 -14.11 5.71
C PRO A 270 -14.47 -15.61 5.76
N GLN A 271 -13.20 -15.99 5.98
CA GLN A 271 -12.84 -17.35 6.30
C GLN A 271 -13.63 -17.64 7.57
N GLY A 272 -14.52 -18.62 7.43
CA GLY A 272 -15.62 -18.95 8.32
C GLY A 272 -15.44 -18.58 9.79
N GLY A 273 -16.45 -17.90 10.33
CA GLY A 273 -16.88 -18.19 11.69
C GLY A 273 -16.41 -17.26 12.80
N SER A 274 -15.86 -16.08 12.52
CA SER A 274 -15.96 -15.02 13.52
C SER A 274 -17.36 -14.43 13.44
N SER A 275 -18.29 -15.04 14.18
CA SER A 275 -19.52 -14.39 14.60
C SER A 275 -19.13 -13.03 15.17
N TYR A 276 -19.29 -11.99 14.35
CA TYR A 276 -19.50 -10.67 14.89
C TYR A 276 -20.79 -10.83 15.69
N ASN A 277 -20.66 -10.88 17.01
CA ASN A 277 -21.79 -10.69 17.90
C ASN A 277 -22.35 -9.31 17.55
N LEU A 278 -23.32 -9.29 16.64
CA LEU A 278 -24.29 -8.22 16.56
C LEU A 278 -24.99 -8.27 17.90
N VAL A 279 -24.47 -7.51 18.86
CA VAL A 279 -25.25 -7.12 20.02
C VAL A 279 -26.52 -6.52 19.42
N PRO A 280 -27.70 -7.14 19.63
CA PRO A 280 -28.93 -6.57 19.11
C PRO A 280 -29.01 -5.14 19.64
N PRO A 281 -29.33 -4.15 18.81
CA PRO A 281 -29.52 -2.79 19.30
C PRO A 281 -30.56 -2.87 20.41
N ILE A 282 -30.14 -2.48 21.62
CA ILE A 282 -31.04 -2.28 22.75
C ILE A 282 -32.12 -1.34 22.24
N SER A 283 -33.35 -1.84 22.21
CA SER A 283 -34.49 -1.20 21.58
C SER A 283 -34.64 0.23 22.09
N GLY A 284 -34.55 1.23 21.19
CA GLY A 284 -34.87 2.62 21.54
C GLY A 284 -34.25 3.73 20.69
N SER A 285 -33.32 3.44 19.78
CA SER A 285 -32.68 4.48 18.95
C SER A 285 -32.63 4.04 17.49
N GLU A 286 -33.32 4.78 16.63
CA GLU A 286 -33.33 4.55 15.18
C GLU A 286 -31.92 4.69 14.57
N ASN A 287 -31.36 3.53 14.24
CA ASN A 287 -30.55 3.20 13.07
C ASN A 287 -29.58 4.27 12.51
N GLN A 288 -28.42 4.40 13.15
CA GLN A 288 -27.23 4.98 12.53
C GLN A 288 -26.09 3.94 12.47
N MET A 289 -26.00 3.19 11.37
CA MET A 289 -24.77 2.46 11.03
C MET A 289 -23.75 3.49 10.50
N VAL A 290 -22.93 4.01 11.42
CA VAL A 290 -21.74 4.78 11.09
C VAL A 290 -20.63 3.75 10.83
N TYR A 291 -20.14 3.68 9.60
CA TYR A 291 -18.87 3.00 9.31
C TYR A 291 -17.74 3.90 9.81
N GLU A 292 -17.59 4.00 11.12
CA GLU A 292 -16.36 4.54 11.69
C GLU A 292 -15.34 3.41 11.56
N LEU A 293 -14.30 3.64 10.76
CA LEU A 293 -13.19 2.72 10.63
C LEU A 293 -12.45 2.71 11.98
N HIS A 294 -12.99 2.00 12.97
CA HIS A 294 -12.42 1.90 14.30
C HIS A 294 -11.06 1.21 14.19
N THR A 295 -10.02 2.04 14.10
CA THR A 295 -8.66 1.61 14.41
C THR A 295 -8.65 1.33 15.90
N THR A 296 -8.69 0.05 16.27
CA THR A 296 -8.68 -0.44 17.65
C THR A 296 -7.34 -0.08 18.31
N ALA A 297 -7.23 1.13 18.84
CA ALA A 297 -6.10 1.58 19.64
C ALA A 297 -6.37 1.25 21.11
N ASN A 298 -5.96 0.06 21.55
CA ASN A 298 -5.93 -0.29 22.96
C ASN A 298 -4.52 -0.03 23.50
N THR A 299 -4.37 0.87 24.48
CA THR A 299 -3.13 1.01 25.24
C THR A 299 -3.42 1.18 26.73
N ARG A 300 -2.88 0.28 27.54
CA ARG A 300 -1.96 0.62 28.64
C ARG A 300 -1.08 -0.58 28.97
N SER A 301 -0.05 -0.76 28.16
CA SER A 301 1.28 -1.15 28.62
C SER A 301 2.22 0.01 28.27
N THR A 302 3.16 0.30 29.15
CA THR A 302 4.01 1.51 29.22
C THR A 302 5.08 1.63 28.11
N ALA A 303 4.87 0.96 26.98
CA ALA A 303 5.53 1.23 25.72
C ALA A 303 4.44 1.23 24.65
N SER A 304 4.03 2.39 24.16
CA SER A 304 2.95 2.52 23.17
C SER A 304 3.25 1.65 21.95
N PRO A 305 2.51 0.55 21.71
CA PRO A 305 2.71 -0.24 20.50
C PRO A 305 2.42 0.70 19.33
N THR A 306 3.43 0.92 18.50
CA THR A 306 3.26 1.71 17.29
C THR A 306 2.13 1.06 16.48
N PRO A 307 1.08 1.81 16.09
CA PRO A 307 -0.05 1.23 15.37
C PRO A 307 0.47 0.48 14.15
N SER A 308 0.23 -0.83 14.12
CA SER A 308 0.66 -1.69 13.02
C SER A 308 -0.02 -1.22 11.75
N ARG A 309 0.76 -0.63 10.84
CA ARG A 309 0.23 -0.07 9.60
C ARG A 309 -0.29 -1.21 8.71
N PRO A 310 -1.43 -1.04 8.03
CA PRO A 310 -1.97 -2.08 7.17
C PRO A 310 -0.98 -2.40 6.05
N PRO A 311 -0.77 -3.69 5.72
CA PRO A 311 0.09 -4.05 4.60
C PRO A 311 -0.49 -3.54 3.29
N LEU A 312 0.38 -3.29 2.30
CA LEU A 312 -0.03 -2.79 0.98
C LEU A 312 -1.00 -3.75 0.26
N SER A 313 -0.99 -5.04 0.63
CA SER A 313 -1.93 -6.07 0.16
C SER A 313 -3.39 -5.80 0.52
N ASN A 314 -3.65 -4.90 1.47
CA ASN A 314 -5.00 -4.55 1.95
C ASN A 314 -5.55 -3.29 1.27
N VAL A 315 -4.88 -2.80 0.22
CA VAL A 315 -5.23 -1.57 -0.48
C VAL A 315 -5.40 -1.89 -1.97
N ASP A 316 -6.47 -1.41 -2.58
CA ASP A 316 -6.58 -1.37 -4.04
C ASP A 316 -5.81 -0.14 -4.54
N TYR A 317 -4.85 -0.32 -5.44
CA TYR A 317 -4.03 0.79 -5.91
C TYR A 317 -3.59 0.62 -7.37
N ILE A 318 -3.26 1.75 -8.00
CA ILE A 318 -2.59 1.79 -9.30
C ILE A 318 -1.14 2.19 -9.07
N LYS A 319 -0.20 1.42 -9.63
CA LYS A 319 1.23 1.71 -9.64
C LYS A 319 1.67 2.16 -11.03
N ILE A 320 2.32 3.30 -11.10
CA ILE A 320 2.73 3.98 -12.34
C ILE A 320 4.24 4.03 -12.37
N TYR A 321 4.83 3.07 -13.07
CA TYR A 321 6.29 2.93 -13.23
C TYR A 321 6.83 3.96 -14.21
N HIS A 322 7.94 4.60 -13.85
CA HIS A 322 8.65 5.54 -14.71
C HIS A 322 10.15 5.57 -14.34
N GLU A 323 10.94 6.22 -15.19
CA GLU A 323 12.33 6.54 -14.87
C GLU A 323 12.39 7.56 -13.73
N ALA A 324 13.30 7.37 -12.78
CA ALA A 324 13.37 8.19 -11.56
C ALA A 324 13.57 9.70 -11.83
N PRO A 325 14.37 10.15 -12.82
CA PRO A 325 14.45 11.57 -13.18
C PRO A 325 13.11 12.19 -13.60
N LEU A 326 12.15 11.37 -14.03
CA LEU A 326 10.87 11.80 -14.58
C LEU A 326 9.74 11.86 -13.53
N ALA A 327 10.04 11.51 -12.27
CA ALA A 327 9.05 11.37 -11.21
C ALA A 327 8.14 12.58 -11.05
N MET A 328 8.71 13.77 -10.98
CA MET A 328 7.94 14.99 -10.74
C MET A 328 7.15 15.44 -11.98
N TYR A 329 7.55 15.02 -13.18
CA TYR A 329 6.80 15.27 -14.41
C TYR A 329 5.55 14.39 -14.46
N VAL A 330 5.70 13.11 -14.13
CA VAL A 330 4.57 12.17 -13.98
C VAL A 330 3.62 12.66 -12.88
N ARG A 331 4.14 13.08 -11.72
CA ARG A 331 3.32 13.65 -10.64
C ARG A 331 2.49 14.85 -11.09
N ASN A 332 3.06 15.72 -11.92
CA ASN A 332 2.36 16.88 -12.45
C ASN A 332 1.24 16.46 -13.42
N ALA A 333 1.48 15.47 -14.28
CA ALA A 333 0.45 14.93 -15.15
C ALA A 333 -0.75 14.38 -14.36
N LEU A 334 -0.48 13.64 -13.27
CA LEU A 334 -1.51 13.14 -12.34
C LEU A 334 -2.29 14.28 -11.67
N HIS A 335 -1.58 15.33 -11.26
CA HIS A 335 -2.20 16.49 -10.61
C HIS A 335 -3.11 17.30 -11.54
N VAL A 336 -2.76 17.39 -12.82
CA VAL A 336 -3.51 18.17 -13.82
C VAL A 336 -4.74 17.43 -14.33
N TRP A 337 -4.75 16.09 -14.23
CA TRP A 337 -5.87 15.27 -14.65
C TRP A 337 -7.19 15.70 -13.99
N ALA A 338 -8.27 15.66 -14.76
CA ALA A 338 -9.61 15.94 -14.31
C ALA A 338 -10.58 14.93 -14.94
N TYR A 339 -11.44 14.37 -14.11
CA TYR A 339 -12.61 13.62 -14.55
C TYR A 339 -13.61 14.59 -15.20
N GLN A 340 -14.18 14.17 -16.32
CA GLN A 340 -15.23 14.93 -17.01
C GLN A 340 -16.54 14.21 -16.74
N SER A 341 -17.48 14.90 -16.11
CA SER A 341 -18.83 14.39 -15.91
C SER A 341 -19.80 15.13 -16.80
N ASP A 342 -20.63 14.37 -17.51
CA ASP A 342 -21.72 14.90 -18.31
C ASP A 342 -22.97 14.88 -17.44
N THR A 343 -23.26 16.01 -16.80
CA THR A 343 -24.51 16.17 -16.07
C THR A 343 -25.55 16.73 -17.02
N SER A 344 -26.50 15.89 -17.42
CA SER A 344 -27.68 16.31 -18.17
C SER A 344 -28.71 16.85 -17.18
N THR A 345 -28.84 18.17 -17.12
CA THR A 345 -30.07 18.79 -16.58
C THR A 345 -31.03 18.97 -17.76
N ASP A 346 -32.34 18.86 -17.56
CA ASP A 346 -33.42 18.69 -18.57
C ASP A 346 -33.40 19.63 -19.80
N THR A 347 -32.53 20.64 -19.82
CA THR A 347 -32.40 21.60 -20.93
C THR A 347 -30.96 21.91 -21.34
N LYS A 348 -29.93 21.43 -20.60
CA LYS A 348 -28.52 21.76 -20.89
C LYS A 348 -27.56 20.67 -20.39
N ILE A 349 -26.75 20.14 -21.31
CA ILE A 349 -25.58 19.31 -20.98
C ILE A 349 -24.48 20.26 -20.50
N THR A 350 -24.08 20.12 -19.23
CA THR A 350 -22.91 20.82 -18.68
C THR A 350 -21.80 19.82 -18.44
N HIS A 351 -20.62 20.11 -18.99
CA HIS A 351 -19.42 19.32 -18.75
C HIS A 351 -18.71 19.85 -17.51
N GLU A 352 -18.82 19.15 -16.39
CA GLU A 352 -18.10 19.49 -15.17
C GLU A 352 -16.72 18.83 -15.15
N LYS A 353 -15.67 19.61 -14.84
CA LYS A 353 -14.29 19.11 -14.73
C LYS A 353 -13.88 19.01 -13.27
N ILE A 354 -13.69 17.78 -12.80
CA ILE A 354 -13.41 17.46 -11.40
C ILE A 354 -11.97 16.96 -11.26
N ARG A 355 -11.12 17.72 -10.57
CA ARG A 355 -9.73 17.31 -10.29
C ARG A 355 -9.66 16.44 -9.03
N ILE A 356 -10.03 15.18 -9.16
CA ILE A 356 -10.10 14.20 -8.06
C ILE A 356 -8.77 14.11 -7.28
N LEU A 357 -7.62 14.17 -7.97
CA LEU A 357 -6.29 14.08 -7.36
C LEU A 357 -5.72 15.43 -6.88
N LYS A 358 -6.53 16.51 -6.87
CA LYS A 358 -6.07 17.82 -6.39
C LYS A 358 -5.83 17.75 -4.89
N GLY A 359 -4.60 18.03 -4.47
CA GLY A 359 -4.23 18.04 -3.05
C GLY A 359 -3.90 16.67 -2.45
N ALA A 360 -4.21 15.58 -3.17
CA ALA A 360 -3.88 14.21 -2.79
C ALA A 360 -2.38 14.06 -2.55
N ARG A 361 -2.00 13.36 -1.48
CA ARG A 361 -0.63 13.03 -1.09
C ARG A 361 -0.32 11.62 -1.55
N LEU A 362 0.42 11.51 -2.64
CA LEU A 362 0.80 10.24 -3.25
C LEU A 362 2.19 9.83 -2.75
N VAL A 363 2.47 8.53 -2.71
CA VAL A 363 3.81 8.02 -2.39
C VAL A 363 4.57 7.68 -3.65
N LEU A 364 5.83 8.09 -3.70
CA LEU A 364 6.82 7.62 -4.65
C LEU A 364 7.58 6.46 -4.01
N VAL A 365 7.65 5.32 -4.69
CA VAL A 365 8.40 4.14 -4.26
C VAL A 365 9.55 3.83 -5.22
N ASP A 366 10.60 3.19 -4.71
CA ASP A 366 11.72 2.67 -5.51
C ASP A 366 11.36 1.36 -6.25
N GLU A 367 12.34 0.82 -6.97
CA GLU A 367 12.24 -0.48 -7.66
C GLU A 367 11.99 -1.67 -6.72
N ARG A 368 12.25 -1.52 -5.42
CA ARG A 368 12.00 -2.53 -4.36
C ARG A 368 10.71 -2.26 -3.60
N ALA A 369 9.85 -1.36 -4.11
CA ALA A 369 8.61 -0.91 -3.48
C ALA A 369 8.80 -0.26 -2.09
N LYS A 370 10.00 0.26 -1.79
CA LYS A 370 10.24 1.06 -0.59
C LYS A 370 9.86 2.52 -0.85
N GLY A 371 9.17 3.13 0.12
CA GLY A 371 8.79 4.54 0.02
C GLY A 371 10.02 5.46 0.01
N ILE A 372 10.06 6.38 -0.96
CA ILE A 372 11.10 7.40 -1.11
C ILE A 372 10.60 8.74 -0.54
N LEU A 373 9.44 9.20 -1.00
CA LEU A 373 8.83 10.46 -0.58
C LEU A 373 7.32 10.46 -0.77
N ILE A 374 6.65 11.42 -0.15
CA ILE A 374 5.24 11.74 -0.32
C ILE A 374 5.12 13.13 -0.95
N SER A 375 4.30 13.29 -1.99
CA SER A 375 4.11 14.58 -2.68
C SER A 375 2.68 14.87 -3.11
#